data_AF-A0A251SAI5-F1
#
_entry.id   AF-A0A251SAI5-F1
#
_cell.length_a   1.000
_cell.length_b   1.000
_cell.length_c   1.000
_cell.angle_alpha   90.00
_cell.angle_beta   90.00
_cell.angle_gamma   90.00
#
_symmetry.space_group_name_H-M   'P 1'
#
loop_
_entity.id
_entity.type
_entity.pdbx_description
1 polymer ?
#
loop_
_entity_poly.entity_id
_entity_poly.type
_entity_poly.pdbx_seq_one_letter_code
_entity_poly.pdbx_strand_id
1 'polypeptide(L)'
;MKTDSFIEFTKVAENRLRLPCHVSDDLCLSVDNLPEVSVKNLRCEVTNIKTLAERTGDVYRYGFSKWSRFLKSNQIPIGATLFFKYVKSSQLLMLTKVVHKTTKKRGRA
;
A
#
# COMPACT_ATOMS: atom_id res chain seq x y z
N MET A 1 4.08 17.36 23.18
CA MET A 1 3.75 16.04 22.58
C MET A 1 3.64 16.23 21.09
N LYS A 2 4.57 15.68 20.28
CA LYS A 2 4.39 15.69 18.82
C LYS A 2 3.21 14.77 18.52
N THR A 3 2.09 15.33 18.09
CA THR A 3 1.03 14.55 17.45
C THR A 3 1.66 13.92 16.21
N ASP A 4 2.04 12.64 16.32
CA ASP A 4 2.47 11.88 15.15
C ASP A 4 1.33 11.92 14.14
N SER A 5 1.52 12.73 13.11
CA SER A 5 0.53 12.90 12.06
C SER A 5 0.56 11.62 11.24
N PHE A 6 -0.59 10.97 11.13
CA PHE A 6 -0.75 9.75 10.36
C PHE A 6 -1.88 9.87 9.36
N ILE A 7 -1.78 9.13 8.27
CA ILE A 7 -2.81 9.03 7.24
C ILE A 7 -3.34 7.60 7.23
N GLU A 8 -4.65 7.44 7.37
CA GLU A 8 -5.30 6.15 7.23
C GLU A 8 -6.00 6.05 5.88
N PHE A 9 -5.85 4.90 5.23
CA PHE A 9 -6.53 4.65 3.96
C PHE A 9 -6.72 3.15 3.75
N THR A 10 -7.64 2.82 2.86
CA THR A 10 -7.91 1.44 2.46
C THR A 10 -7.63 1.23 0.98
N LYS A 11 -7.22 0.01 0.63
CA LYS A 11 -7.03 -0.42 -0.76
C LYS A 11 -7.49 -1.84 -0.94
N VAL A 12 -7.93 -2.15 -2.15
CA VAL A 12 -8.12 -3.55 -2.56
C VAL A 12 -6.76 -4.13 -2.93
N ALA A 13 -6.51 -5.36 -2.52
CA ALA A 13 -5.34 -6.13 -2.91
C ALA A 13 -5.41 -6.46 -4.40
N GLU A 14 -4.77 -5.63 -5.22
CA GLU A 14 -4.61 -5.83 -6.65
C GLU A 14 -3.15 -6.10 -6.99
N ASN A 15 -2.85 -6.44 -8.25
CA ASN A 15 -1.47 -6.68 -8.69
C ASN A 15 -0.57 -5.45 -8.52
N ARG A 16 -1.16 -4.24 -8.51
CA ARG A 16 -0.50 -2.95 -8.35
C ARG A 16 -1.15 -2.22 -7.20
N LEU A 17 -0.34 -1.54 -6.38
CA LEU A 17 -0.84 -0.61 -5.37
C LEU A 17 -0.54 0.80 -5.82
N ARG A 18 -1.58 1.63 -5.91
CA ARG A 18 -1.46 3.08 -6.08
C ARG A 18 -1.60 3.77 -4.74
N LEU A 19 -0.64 4.62 -4.41
CA LEU A 19 -0.66 5.41 -3.20
C LEU A 19 -1.71 6.53 -3.31
N PRO A 20 -2.37 6.91 -2.21
CA PRO A 20 -3.17 8.15 -2.16
C PRO A 20 -2.27 9.37 -2.39
N CYS A 21 -2.82 10.42 -3.03
CA CYS A 21 -2.06 11.65 -3.33
C CYS A 21 -1.37 12.22 -2.08
N HIS A 22 -2.11 12.33 -0.96
CA HIS A 22 -1.55 12.85 0.29
C HIS A 22 -0.34 12.07 0.85
N VAL A 23 -0.24 10.77 0.56
CA VAL A 23 0.93 9.95 0.95
C VAL A 23 2.07 10.16 -0.03
N SER A 24 1.76 10.25 -1.33
CA SER A 24 2.76 10.56 -2.37
C SER A 24 3.37 11.95 -2.19
N ASP A 25 2.57 12.94 -1.82
CA ASP A 25 3.00 14.31 -1.57
C ASP A 25 3.92 14.38 -0.34
N ASP A 26 3.57 13.69 0.74
CA ASP A 26 4.39 13.63 1.97
C ASP A 26 5.74 12.93 1.76
N LEU A 27 5.78 11.95 0.85
CA LEU A 27 6.99 11.27 0.41
C LEU A 27 7.78 12.05 -0.64
N CYS A 28 7.30 13.22 -1.08
CA CYS A 28 7.89 14.03 -2.15
C CYS A 28 8.15 13.23 -3.43
N LEU A 29 7.24 12.32 -3.82
CA LEU A 29 7.43 11.46 -4.98
C LEU A 29 7.35 12.27 -6.27
N SER A 30 8.34 12.09 -7.14
CA SER A 30 8.38 12.66 -8.48
C SER A 30 8.90 11.64 -9.49
N VAL A 31 8.89 11.96 -10.78
CA VAL A 31 9.46 11.06 -11.80
C VAL A 31 10.96 10.86 -11.57
N ASP A 32 11.64 11.88 -11.04
CA ASP A 32 13.08 11.88 -10.74
C ASP A 32 13.41 11.41 -9.32
N ASN A 33 12.40 11.39 -8.42
CA ASN A 33 12.55 11.00 -7.02
C ASN A 33 11.60 9.85 -6.67
N LEU A 34 12.10 8.62 -6.79
CA LEU A 34 11.37 7.38 -6.51
C LEU A 34 12.07 6.58 -5.38
N PRO A 35 12.00 7.05 -4.12
CA PRO A 35 12.63 6.39 -2.98
C PRO A 35 11.99 5.04 -2.66
N GLU A 36 12.70 4.25 -1.86
CA GLU A 36 12.13 3.09 -1.19
C GLU A 36 11.32 3.52 0.03
N VAL A 37 10.17 2.88 0.23
CA VAL A 37 9.30 3.11 1.39
C VAL A 37 9.30 1.87 2.25
N SER A 38 9.48 2.03 3.55
CA SER A 38 9.35 0.95 4.51
C SER A 38 7.88 0.58 4.69
N VAL A 39 7.57 -0.69 4.46
CA VAL A 39 6.24 -1.27 4.62
C VAL A 39 6.28 -2.33 5.70
N LYS A 40 5.48 -2.16 6.75
CA LYS A 40 5.33 -3.12 7.85
C LYS A 40 4.12 -4.02 7.61
N ASN A 41 4.32 -5.34 7.64
CA ASN A 41 3.24 -6.32 7.51
C ASN A 41 2.53 -6.62 8.85
N LEU A 42 1.50 -7.47 8.81
CA LEU A 42 0.76 -7.91 10.00
C LEU A 42 1.60 -8.75 10.98
N ARG A 43 2.71 -9.33 10.52
CA ARG A 43 3.68 -10.09 11.33
C ARG A 43 4.74 -9.20 11.97
N CYS A 44 4.55 -7.88 11.90
CA CYS A 44 5.47 -6.85 12.37
C CYS A 44 6.84 -6.80 11.66
N GLU A 45 7.01 -7.49 10.54
CA GLU A 45 8.21 -7.40 9.72
C GLU A 45 8.17 -6.17 8.84
N VAL A 46 9.32 -5.52 8.69
CA VAL A 46 9.48 -4.33 7.85
C VAL A 46 10.24 -4.71 6.60
N THR A 47 9.70 -4.33 5.45
CA THR A 47 10.32 -4.54 4.13
C THR A 47 10.36 -3.23 3.38
N ASN A 48 11.47 -2.93 2.72
CA ASN A 48 11.57 -1.74 1.87
C ASN A 48 11.08 -2.09 0.46
N ILE A 49 10.18 -1.24 -0.06
CA ILE A 49 9.59 -1.42 -1.38
C ILE A 49 9.86 -0.17 -2.21
N LYS A 50 10.47 -0.34 -3.38
CA LYS A 50 10.71 0.76 -4.33
C LYS A 50 9.39 1.34 -4.82
N THR A 51 9.28 2.65 -4.81
CA THR A 51 8.19 3.36 -5.47
C THR A 51 8.38 3.38 -6.98
N LEU A 52 7.30 3.59 -7.72
CA LEU A 52 7.32 3.79 -9.16
C LEU A 52 6.32 4.87 -9.56
N ALA A 53 6.60 5.53 -10.68
CA ALA A 53 5.69 6.44 -11.35
C ALA A 53 4.97 5.71 -12.48
N GLU A 54 3.65 5.84 -12.53
CA GLU A 54 2.80 5.39 -13.63
C GLU A 54 2.20 6.61 -14.33
N ARG A 55 2.54 6.82 -15.60
CA ARG A 55 1.91 7.85 -16.42
C ARG A 55 0.44 7.47 -16.67
N THR A 56 -0.47 8.36 -16.30
CA THR A 56 -1.91 8.23 -16.55
C THR A 56 -2.38 9.50 -17.26
N GLY A 57 -2.36 9.49 -18.59
CA GLY A 57 -2.57 10.69 -19.41
C GLY A 57 -1.45 11.71 -19.19
N ASP A 58 -1.81 12.91 -18.75
CA ASP A 58 -0.89 14.01 -18.46
C ASP A 58 -0.42 14.06 -17.01
N VAL A 59 -0.92 13.16 -16.16
CA VAL A 59 -0.60 13.13 -14.73
C VAL A 59 0.14 11.84 -14.37
N TYR A 60 1.11 11.95 -13.48
CA TYR A 60 1.77 10.79 -12.89
C TYR A 60 1.04 10.35 -11.62
N ARG A 61 0.82 9.03 -11.49
CA ARG A 61 0.37 8.40 -10.24
C ARG A 61 1.47 7.53 -9.70
N TYR A 62 1.62 7.50 -8.38
CA TYR A 62 2.69 6.75 -7.74
C TYR A 62 2.17 5.48 -7.09
N GLY A 63 3.03 4.47 -7.06
CA GLY A 63 2.71 3.17 -6.52
C GLY A 63 3.95 2.40 -6.08
N PHE A 64 3.77 1.11 -5.81
CA PHE A 64 4.87 0.23 -5.44
C PHE A 64 5.25 -0.73 -6.55
N SER A 65 6.55 -0.83 -6.79
CA SER A 65 7.12 -1.91 -7.58
C SER A 65 7.02 -3.24 -6.84
N LYS A 66 6.87 -4.34 -7.59
CA LYS A 66 6.82 -5.70 -7.03
C LYS A 66 5.74 -5.89 -5.94
N TRP A 67 4.69 -5.08 -5.93
CA TRP A 67 3.60 -5.19 -4.95
C TRP A 67 2.98 -6.59 -4.91
N SER A 68 2.78 -7.22 -6.07
CA SER A 68 2.28 -8.60 -6.13
C SER A 68 3.16 -9.61 -5.40
N ARG A 69 4.49 -9.39 -5.33
CA ARG A 69 5.41 -10.23 -4.55
C ARG A 69 5.20 -10.05 -3.06
N PHE A 70 5.00 -8.81 -2.60
CA PHE A 70 4.66 -8.52 -1.21
C PHE A 70 3.34 -9.21 -0.80
N LEU A 71 2.31 -9.16 -1.64
CA LEU A 71 1.05 -9.86 -1.35
C LEU A 71 1.27 -11.37 -1.22
N LYS A 72 2.01 -11.98 -2.17
CA LYS A 72 2.32 -13.42 -2.16
C LYS A 72 3.12 -13.83 -0.92
N SER A 73 4.16 -13.09 -0.54
CA SER A 73 4.98 -13.42 0.63
C SER A 73 4.20 -13.32 1.94
N ASN A 74 3.17 -12.47 1.98
CA ASN A 74 2.30 -12.30 3.14
C ASN A 74 1.01 -13.14 3.06
N GLN A 75 0.89 -14.03 2.07
CA GLN A 75 -0.29 -14.89 1.86
C GLN A 75 -1.61 -14.10 1.74
N ILE A 76 -1.53 -12.87 1.22
CA ILE A 76 -2.69 -12.00 1.03
C ILE A 76 -3.32 -12.29 -0.33
N PRO A 77 -4.58 -12.78 -0.38
CA PRO A 77 -5.23 -13.05 -1.65
C PRO A 77 -5.64 -11.76 -2.37
N ILE A 78 -5.58 -11.80 -3.71
CA ILE A 78 -6.13 -10.73 -4.55
C ILE A 78 -7.63 -10.55 -4.25
N GLY A 79 -8.08 -9.30 -4.17
CA GLY A 79 -9.45 -8.93 -3.82
C GLY A 79 -9.70 -8.76 -2.31
N ALA A 80 -8.74 -9.07 -1.44
CA ALA A 80 -8.81 -8.71 -0.02
C ALA A 80 -8.80 -7.17 0.15
N THR A 81 -9.45 -6.68 1.20
CA THR A 81 -9.37 -5.26 1.58
C THR A 81 -8.26 -5.05 2.59
N LEU A 82 -7.36 -4.13 2.28
CA LEU A 82 -6.17 -3.79 3.05
C LEU A 82 -6.39 -2.45 3.74
N PHE A 83 -6.07 -2.39 5.02
CA PHE A 83 -6.13 -1.16 5.82
C PHE A 83 -4.70 -0.74 6.14
N PHE A 84 -4.38 0.51 5.79
CA PHE A 84 -3.07 1.07 5.99
C PHE A 84 -3.13 2.25 6.95
N LYS A 85 -2.07 2.37 7.76
CA LYS A 85 -1.73 3.56 8.52
C LYS A 85 -0.34 4.00 8.11
N TYR A 86 -0.24 5.18 7.51
CA TYR A 86 1.03 5.80 7.16
C TYR A 86 1.45 6.77 8.26
N VAL A 87 2.62 6.54 8.84
CA VAL A 87 3.19 7.39 9.90
C VAL A 87 4.19 8.35 9.25
N LYS A 88 3.86 9.64 9.21
CA LYS A 88 4.67 10.64 8.48
C LYS A 88 6.08 10.80 9.04
N SER A 89 6.20 10.84 10.37
CA SER A 89 7.47 11.08 11.07
C SER A 89 8.55 10.03 10.76
N SER A 90 8.15 8.80 10.48
CA SER A 90 9.03 7.67 10.16
C SER A 90 8.92 7.20 8.71
N GLN A 91 8.08 7.86 7.90
CA GLN A 91 7.72 7.44 6.54
C GLN A 91 7.35 5.95 6.43
N LEU A 92 6.74 5.41 7.49
CA LEU A 92 6.44 3.99 7.61
C LEU A 92 4.98 3.72 7.20
N LEU A 93 4.79 2.86 6.21
CA LEU A 93 3.48 2.38 5.83
C LEU A 93 3.16 1.07 6.56
N MET A 94 2.21 1.11 7.49
CA MET A 94 1.82 -0.05 8.28
C MET A 94 0.55 -0.68 7.72
N LEU A 95 0.58 -1.97 7.38
CA LEU A 95 -0.61 -2.76 7.16
C LEU A 95 -1.21 -3.13 8.52
N THR A 96 -2.36 -2.57 8.84
CA THR A 96 -2.99 -2.74 10.17
C THR A 96 -4.06 -3.82 10.20
N LYS A 97 -4.70 -4.07 9.05
CA LYS A 97 -5.75 -5.09 8.92
C LYS A 97 -5.88 -5.57 7.49
N VAL A 98 -6.23 -6.85 7.34
CA VAL A 98 -6.60 -7.46 6.06
C VAL A 98 -7.97 -8.12 6.24
N VAL A 99 -8.92 -7.82 5.35
CA VAL A 99 -10.27 -8.41 5.34
C VAL A 99 -10.44 -9.19 4.06
N HIS A 100 -10.60 -10.50 4.19
CA HIS A 100 -10.78 -11.39 3.05
C HIS A 100 -12.22 -11.29 2.58
N LYS A 101 -12.46 -11.17 1.26
CA LYS A 101 -13.80 -11.35 0.73
C LYS A 101 -14.23 -12.79 1.02
N THR A 102 -15.25 -12.96 1.84
CA THR A 102 -15.96 -14.23 1.95
C THR A 102 -16.71 -14.42 0.64
N THR A 103 -16.16 -15.22 -0.26
CA THR A 103 -16.96 -15.84 -1.31
C THR A 103 -17.95 -16.75 -0.62
N LYS A 104 -19.18 -16.26 -0.37
CA LYS A 104 -20.32 -17.17 -0.20
C LYS A 104 -20.34 -18.03 -1.46
N LYS A 105 -19.94 -19.31 -1.35
CA LYS A 105 -20.24 -20.30 -2.37
C LYS A 105 -21.74 -20.21 -2.60
N ARG A 106 -22.18 -19.63 -3.72
CA ARG A 106 -23.52 -19.89 -4.24
C ARG A 106 -23.51 -21.38 -4.57
N GLY A 107 -24.03 -22.20 -3.65
CA GLY A 107 -24.39 -23.57 -3.97
C GLY A 107 -25.33 -23.51 -5.16
N ARG A 108 -24.90 -24.07 -6.29
CA ARG A 108 -25.85 -24.48 -7.31
C ARG A 108 -26.61 -25.66 -6.69
N ALA A 109 -27.88 -25.40 -6.39
CA ALA A 109 -28.87 -26.44 -6.18
C ALA A 109 -29.07 -27.21 -7.49
#